data_AF-A0A4T0W3Q4-F1
#
_entry.id   AF-A0A4T0W3Q4-F1
#
_cell.length_a   1.000
_cell.length_b   1.000
_cell.length_c   1.000
_cell.angle_alpha   90.00
_cell.angle_beta   90.00
_cell.angle_gamma   90.00
#
_symmetry.space_group_name_H-M   'P 1'
#
loop_
_entity.id
_entity.type
_entity.pdbx_description
1 polymer ?
#
loop_
_entity_poly.entity_id
_entity_poly.type
_entity_poly.pdbx_seq_one_letter_code
_entity_poly.pdbx_strand_id
1 'polypeptide(L)'
;MPTATERINALNPFSKKEAHSVRSITTYKVLTILSWLLSLVVTLYYTFNEPRDGFTIRRRIWDQNYLYPTAFTLNSVIVDIYWIVLFILQVGYVAHLFSSNSDYVNAAASVGSHFIFNNLLHFAFVMLFVRSHFVWAELILLINFANLSSLYFRHNTYPRFIHWPVISAPLAWTFVAIYWNGAIMVPHPHSLVARIFGNIFIWSILVYGGFFIVAYKDYTIGFSLSALAAAIGVAQFHRQVIAFQWIFAFTIMAVLFVSTLVTAYPAATGKDYHWRSRSSAPADAERAPLLADDQFLERVLTKDERALVPVDPPSTREPTAKPETSQERGFQALKKQNPLLWKRASFVAGRFAAKEAAFKAHPFRKLSFHDITIVRRALEAGREKNANGSGPPVAVIRGEREGEPEQTAAVSISHDGDYATAVCLGFEPEATDGVD
;
A
#
# COMPACT_ATOMS: atom_id res chain seq x y z
N MET A 1 1.87 -1.18 31.95
CA MET A 1 0.51 -0.68 31.66
C MET A 1 0.60 0.20 30.42
N PRO A 2 -0.33 0.06 29.45
CA PRO A 2 -0.27 0.89 28.25
C PRO A 2 -0.52 2.36 28.60
N THR A 3 0.25 3.24 27.96
CA THR A 3 0.17 4.70 28.16
C THR A 3 -1.20 5.24 27.73
N ALA A 4 -1.60 6.42 28.23
CA ALA A 4 -2.87 7.04 27.82
C ALA A 4 -2.97 7.21 26.29
N THR A 5 -1.86 7.55 25.64
CA THR A 5 -1.72 7.65 24.20
C THR A 5 -1.93 6.30 23.49
N GLU A 6 -1.38 5.21 24.01
CA GLU A 6 -1.59 3.86 23.47
C GLU A 6 -3.06 3.42 23.58
N ARG A 7 -3.75 3.77 24.67
CA ARG A 7 -5.19 3.48 24.83
C ARG A 7 -6.04 4.25 23.83
N ILE A 8 -5.73 5.53 23.61
CA ILE A 8 -6.42 6.36 22.62
C ILE A 8 -6.18 5.83 21.20
N ASN A 9 -4.93 5.46 20.88
CA ASN A 9 -4.59 4.87 19.57
C ASN A 9 -5.24 3.49 19.35
N ALA A 10 -5.42 2.70 20.40
CA ALA A 10 -6.11 1.41 20.35
C ALA A 10 -7.63 1.57 20.06
N LEU A 11 -8.25 2.64 20.59
CA LEU A 11 -9.68 2.95 20.38
C LEU A 11 -9.96 3.61 19.04
N ASN A 12 -8.99 4.32 18.46
CA ASN A 12 -9.15 4.97 17.16
C ASN A 12 -9.45 3.94 16.05
N PRO A 13 -10.59 4.01 15.34
CA PRO A 13 -10.90 3.10 14.24
C PRO A 13 -10.17 3.45 12.94
N PHE A 14 -9.54 4.63 12.85
CA PHE A 14 -8.78 5.10 11.69
C PHE A 14 -7.27 4.90 11.85
N SER A 15 -6.79 4.36 12.97
CA SER A 15 -5.37 4.04 13.16
C SER A 15 -4.99 2.79 12.38
N LYS A 16 -3.75 2.75 11.86
CA LYS A 16 -3.19 1.56 11.21
C LYS A 16 -3.05 0.46 12.27
N LYS A 17 -3.70 -0.68 12.04
CA LYS A 17 -3.67 -1.85 12.91
C LYS A 17 -3.21 -3.07 12.12
N GLU A 18 -2.35 -3.88 12.73
CA GLU A 18 -1.84 -5.11 12.12
C GLU A 18 -2.79 -6.28 12.32
N ALA A 19 -3.57 -6.26 13.41
CA ALA A 19 -4.55 -7.29 13.73
C ALA A 19 -5.84 -6.68 14.28
N HIS A 20 -6.96 -7.32 13.96
CA HIS A 20 -8.28 -6.94 14.45
C HIS A 20 -8.90 -8.07 15.29
N SER A 21 -9.60 -7.71 16.37
CA SER A 21 -10.33 -8.68 17.17
C SER A 21 -11.53 -9.26 16.40
N VAL A 22 -11.94 -10.49 16.73
CA VAL A 22 -13.09 -11.17 16.09
C VAL A 22 -14.36 -10.31 16.15
N ARG A 23 -14.59 -9.64 17.29
CA ARG A 23 -15.71 -8.71 17.45
C ARG A 23 -15.61 -7.51 16.49
N SER A 24 -14.43 -6.91 16.36
CA SER A 24 -14.19 -5.79 15.43
C SER A 24 -14.38 -6.21 13.98
N ILE A 25 -13.89 -7.39 13.58
CA ILE A 25 -14.08 -7.95 12.23
C ILE A 25 -15.57 -8.16 11.95
N THR A 26 -16.32 -8.70 12.92
CA THR A 26 -17.78 -8.89 12.76
C THR A 26 -18.50 -7.56 12.59
N THR A 27 -18.14 -6.54 13.36
CA THR A 27 -18.67 -5.18 13.20
C THR A 27 -18.37 -4.63 11.80
N TYR A 28 -17.14 -4.78 11.31
CA TYR A 28 -16.78 -4.32 9.97
C TYR A 28 -17.55 -5.07 8.88
N LYS A 29 -17.70 -6.40 8.98
CA LYS A 29 -18.53 -7.18 8.04
C LYS A 29 -19.94 -6.59 7.91
N VAL A 30 -20.61 -6.34 9.03
CA VAL A 30 -21.98 -5.83 9.05
C VAL A 30 -22.04 -4.39 8.54
N LEU A 31 -21.24 -3.48 9.11
CA LEU A 31 -21.31 -2.06 8.77
C LEU A 31 -20.85 -1.76 7.34
N THR A 32 -19.86 -2.49 6.83
CA THR A 32 -19.40 -2.37 5.44
C THR A 32 -20.53 -2.73 4.48
N ILE A 33 -21.24 -3.85 4.72
CA ILE A 33 -22.38 -4.26 3.86
C ILE A 33 -23.52 -3.26 3.95
N LEU A 34 -23.92 -2.86 5.16
CA LEU A 34 -25.04 -1.94 5.35
C LEU A 34 -24.76 -0.57 4.72
N SER A 35 -23.56 -0.01 4.95
CA SER A 35 -23.19 1.29 4.36
C SER A 35 -23.02 1.21 2.84
N TRP A 36 -22.49 0.12 2.31
CA TRP A 36 -22.40 -0.10 0.86
C TRP A 36 -23.78 -0.23 0.21
N LEU A 37 -24.68 -1.03 0.78
CA LEU A 37 -26.06 -1.15 0.31
C LEU A 37 -26.78 0.19 0.35
N LEU A 38 -26.63 0.96 1.43
CA LEU A 38 -27.19 2.29 1.54
C LEU A 38 -26.71 3.21 0.40
N SER A 39 -25.39 3.25 0.18
CA SER A 39 -24.75 4.03 -0.89
C SER A 39 -25.25 3.64 -2.28
N LEU A 40 -25.30 2.33 -2.57
CA LEU A 40 -25.79 1.78 -3.83
C LEU A 40 -27.27 2.11 -4.06
N VAL A 41 -28.12 1.80 -3.09
CA VAL A 41 -29.58 1.97 -3.21
C VAL A 41 -29.93 3.44 -3.39
N VAL A 42 -29.32 4.35 -2.62
CA VAL A 42 -29.61 5.79 -2.76
C VAL A 42 -29.15 6.32 -4.11
N THR A 43 -27.98 5.88 -4.59
CA THR A 43 -27.45 6.31 -5.89
C THR A 43 -28.37 5.84 -7.01
N LEU A 44 -28.72 4.55 -7.04
CA LEU A 44 -29.65 3.99 -8.03
C LEU A 44 -31.03 4.65 -7.96
N TYR A 45 -31.59 4.82 -6.76
CA TYR A 45 -32.92 5.39 -6.58
C TYR A 45 -32.99 6.82 -7.16
N TYR A 46 -32.03 7.69 -6.83
CA TYR A 46 -32.05 9.08 -7.28
C TYR A 46 -31.47 9.33 -8.69
N THR A 47 -30.87 8.32 -9.32
CA THR A 47 -30.63 8.33 -10.77
C THR A 47 -31.96 8.29 -11.53
N PHE A 48 -32.97 7.56 -11.04
CA PHE A 48 -34.25 7.36 -11.74
C PHE A 48 -35.43 8.13 -11.15
N ASN A 49 -35.39 8.49 -9.86
CA ASN A 49 -36.52 9.07 -9.14
C ASN A 49 -36.17 10.45 -8.57
N GLU A 50 -37.10 11.40 -8.67
CA GLU A 50 -36.97 12.72 -8.04
C GLU A 50 -37.38 12.67 -6.55
N PRO A 51 -36.74 13.47 -5.67
CA PRO A 51 -37.20 13.65 -4.28
C PRO A 51 -38.60 14.28 -4.23
N ARG A 52 -39.49 13.76 -3.38
CA ARG A 52 -40.87 14.25 -3.23
C ARG A 52 -41.09 15.13 -2.00
N ASP A 53 -40.11 15.17 -1.10
CA ASP A 53 -40.09 15.89 0.18
C ASP A 53 -39.33 17.23 0.06
N GLY A 54 -39.63 18.23 0.90
CA GLY A 54 -38.88 19.50 0.99
C GLY A 54 -39.41 20.68 0.15
N PHE A 55 -38.81 21.86 0.34
CA PHE A 55 -39.22 23.15 -0.26
C PHE A 55 -38.29 23.67 -1.37
N THR A 56 -37.13 23.06 -1.57
CA THR A 56 -36.14 23.46 -2.58
C THR A 56 -36.42 22.85 -3.96
N ILE A 57 -35.66 23.26 -4.97
CA ILE A 57 -35.64 22.61 -6.29
C ILE A 57 -35.15 21.17 -6.11
N ARG A 58 -35.94 20.21 -6.59
CA ARG A 58 -35.72 18.77 -6.40
C ARG A 58 -35.72 18.09 -7.75
N ARG A 59 -34.63 17.40 -8.02
CA ARG A 59 -34.36 16.79 -9.33
C ARG A 59 -33.55 15.52 -9.13
N ARG A 60 -33.62 14.62 -10.12
CA ARG A 60 -32.70 13.48 -10.21
C ARG A 60 -31.26 13.98 -10.28
N ILE A 61 -30.30 13.10 -9.97
CA ILE A 61 -28.87 13.42 -9.99
C ILE A 61 -28.48 14.08 -11.33
N TRP A 62 -28.85 13.47 -12.45
CA TRP A 62 -28.50 13.96 -13.78
C TRP A 62 -29.33 15.17 -14.22
N ASP A 63 -30.56 15.31 -13.74
CA ASP A 63 -31.35 16.50 -14.03
C ASP A 63 -30.74 17.74 -13.35
N GLN A 64 -30.22 17.62 -12.12
CA GLN A 64 -29.45 18.70 -11.48
C GLN A 64 -28.21 19.06 -12.31
N ASN A 65 -27.45 18.05 -12.76
CA ASN A 65 -26.26 18.23 -13.61
C ASN A 65 -26.57 19.04 -14.89
N TYR A 66 -27.71 18.74 -15.52
CA TYR A 66 -28.06 19.38 -16.78
C TYR A 66 -28.79 20.72 -16.60
N LEU A 67 -29.45 20.92 -15.45
CA LEU A 67 -30.10 22.18 -15.07
C LEU A 67 -29.08 23.30 -14.85
N TYR A 68 -27.88 22.98 -14.36
CA TYR A 68 -26.80 23.93 -14.13
C TYR A 68 -25.59 23.63 -15.03
N PRO A 69 -25.59 24.06 -16.31
CA PRO A 69 -24.46 23.87 -17.20
C PRO A 69 -23.23 24.63 -16.73
N THR A 70 -22.13 23.92 -16.47
CA THR A 70 -20.85 24.48 -16.06
C THR A 70 -19.70 23.83 -16.83
N ALA A 71 -18.48 24.34 -16.64
CA ALA A 71 -17.27 23.72 -17.20
C ALA A 71 -17.04 22.29 -16.66
N PHE A 72 -17.66 21.92 -15.54
CA PHE A 72 -17.52 20.60 -14.92
C PHE A 72 -18.79 19.74 -15.05
N THR A 73 -19.74 20.11 -15.93
CA THR A 73 -20.86 19.20 -16.25
C THR A 73 -20.31 17.87 -16.77
N LEU A 74 -20.85 16.78 -16.23
CA LEU A 74 -20.45 15.42 -16.57
C LEU A 74 -21.45 14.76 -17.54
N ASN A 75 -20.96 13.81 -18.34
CA ASN A 75 -21.82 12.93 -19.13
C ASN A 75 -22.39 11.84 -18.22
N SER A 76 -23.72 11.75 -18.15
CA SER A 76 -24.40 10.82 -17.25
C SER A 76 -24.04 9.37 -17.52
N VAL A 77 -24.02 8.95 -18.78
CA VAL A 77 -23.75 7.56 -19.18
C VAL A 77 -22.36 7.11 -18.74
N ILE A 78 -21.33 7.91 -18.99
CA ILE A 78 -19.95 7.55 -18.62
C ILE A 78 -19.79 7.46 -17.11
N VAL A 79 -20.39 8.39 -16.36
CA VAL A 79 -20.30 8.37 -14.90
C VAL A 79 -21.16 7.27 -14.28
N ASP A 80 -22.32 6.95 -14.85
CA ASP A 80 -23.13 5.80 -14.42
C ASP A 80 -22.35 4.49 -14.62
N ILE A 81 -21.69 4.31 -15.77
CA ILE A 81 -20.79 3.16 -16.00
C ILE A 81 -19.67 3.13 -14.98
N TYR A 82 -19.04 4.27 -14.70
CA TYR A 82 -17.98 4.39 -13.70
C TYR A 82 -18.46 3.92 -12.32
N TRP A 83 -19.63 4.36 -11.87
CA TRP A 83 -20.21 3.96 -10.59
C TRP A 83 -20.64 2.50 -10.56
N ILE A 84 -21.22 1.97 -11.63
CA ILE A 84 -21.57 0.54 -11.74
C ILE A 84 -20.31 -0.32 -11.58
N VAL A 85 -19.24 0.00 -12.32
CA VAL A 85 -17.96 -0.70 -12.22
C VAL A 85 -17.39 -0.58 -10.81
N LEU A 86 -17.41 0.62 -10.22
CA LEU A 86 -16.94 0.84 -8.85
C LEU A 86 -17.70 -0.03 -7.84
N PHE A 87 -19.04 -0.05 -7.88
CA PHE A 87 -19.84 -0.86 -6.97
C PHE A 87 -19.58 -2.36 -7.15
N ILE A 88 -19.40 -2.85 -8.38
CA ILE A 88 -19.04 -4.25 -8.64
C ILE A 88 -17.66 -4.57 -8.04
N LEU A 89 -16.65 -3.73 -8.27
CA LEU A 89 -15.31 -3.95 -7.71
C LEU A 89 -15.33 -3.90 -6.17
N GLN A 90 -16.19 -3.08 -5.58
CA GLN A 90 -16.38 -3.02 -4.13
C GLN A 90 -16.96 -4.32 -3.56
N VAL A 91 -17.80 -5.06 -4.29
CA VAL A 91 -18.23 -6.41 -3.87
C VAL A 91 -17.02 -7.34 -3.74
N GLY A 92 -16.07 -7.25 -4.67
CA GLY A 92 -14.80 -7.96 -4.60
C GLY A 92 -14.01 -7.63 -3.34
N TYR A 93 -13.92 -6.35 -2.97
CA TYR A 93 -13.34 -5.92 -1.70
C TYR A 93 -14.09 -6.51 -0.49
N VAL A 94 -15.43 -6.42 -0.45
CA VAL A 94 -16.24 -6.94 0.66
C VAL A 94 -16.01 -8.43 0.85
N ALA A 95 -15.86 -9.20 -0.22
CA ALA A 95 -15.56 -10.64 -0.15
C ALA A 95 -14.25 -10.94 0.61
N HIS A 96 -13.27 -10.04 0.62
CA HIS A 96 -12.02 -10.23 1.38
C HIS A 96 -12.24 -10.23 2.90
N LEU A 97 -13.26 -9.50 3.40
CA LEU A 97 -13.65 -9.57 4.81
C LEU A 97 -14.16 -10.97 5.22
N PHE A 98 -14.63 -11.76 4.25
CA PHE A 98 -15.13 -13.13 4.45
C PHE A 98 -14.14 -14.22 4.07
N SER A 99 -12.90 -13.85 3.70
CA SER A 99 -11.86 -14.81 3.36
C SER A 99 -11.50 -15.71 4.55
N SER A 100 -11.08 -16.93 4.25
CA SER A 100 -10.47 -17.83 5.23
C SER A 100 -9.03 -17.43 5.60
N ASN A 101 -8.39 -16.57 4.79
CA ASN A 101 -7.05 -16.06 5.05
C ASN A 101 -7.12 -14.83 5.97
N SER A 102 -6.48 -14.92 7.14
CA SER A 102 -6.38 -13.83 8.11
C SER A 102 -5.76 -12.55 7.55
N ASP A 103 -4.83 -12.66 6.60
CA ASP A 103 -4.11 -11.52 6.05
C ASP A 103 -5.05 -10.65 5.20
N TYR A 104 -5.87 -11.29 4.37
CA TYR A 104 -6.90 -10.60 3.57
C TYR A 104 -7.96 -9.97 4.47
N VAL A 105 -8.36 -10.66 5.54
CA VAL A 105 -9.36 -10.12 6.48
C VAL A 105 -8.80 -8.90 7.22
N ASN A 106 -7.56 -8.96 7.72
CA ASN A 106 -6.93 -7.84 8.42
C ASN A 106 -6.65 -6.66 7.48
N ALA A 107 -6.18 -6.90 6.25
CA ALA A 107 -5.98 -5.85 5.25
C ALA A 107 -7.31 -5.20 4.80
N ALA A 108 -8.40 -5.97 4.72
CA ALA A 108 -9.71 -5.42 4.40
C ALA A 108 -10.33 -4.67 5.59
N ALA A 109 -10.07 -5.12 6.82
CA ALA A 109 -10.56 -4.50 8.04
C ALA A 109 -9.85 -3.18 8.36
N SER A 110 -8.57 -3.03 8.01
CA SER A 110 -7.79 -1.80 8.23
C SER A 110 -8.33 -0.61 7.42
N VAL A 111 -8.87 -0.86 6.22
CA VAL A 111 -9.52 0.17 5.39
C VAL A 111 -11.02 0.32 5.66
N GLY A 112 -11.61 -0.58 6.46
CA GLY A 112 -13.06 -0.69 6.64
C GLY A 112 -13.70 0.55 7.25
N SER A 113 -13.08 1.18 8.25
CA SER A 113 -13.60 2.39 8.88
C SER A 113 -13.71 3.57 7.90
N HIS A 114 -12.66 3.79 7.11
CA HIS A 114 -12.65 4.82 6.07
C HIS A 114 -13.66 4.52 4.95
N PHE A 115 -13.82 3.25 4.57
CA PHE A 115 -14.81 2.83 3.57
C PHE A 115 -16.25 3.06 4.05
N ILE A 116 -16.57 2.65 5.28
CA ILE A 116 -17.89 2.89 5.90
C ILE A 116 -18.17 4.38 5.95
N PHE A 117 -17.20 5.18 6.43
CA PHE A 117 -17.37 6.62 6.53
C PHE A 117 -17.54 7.27 5.15
N ASN A 118 -16.78 6.84 4.14
CA ASN A 118 -16.95 7.26 2.75
C ASN A 118 -18.37 7.00 2.24
N ASN A 119 -18.92 5.81 2.48
CA ASN A 119 -20.27 5.46 2.03
C ASN A 119 -21.35 6.31 2.72
N LEU A 120 -21.18 6.61 4.01
CA LEU A 120 -22.11 7.49 4.75
C LEU A 120 -22.03 8.94 4.26
N LEU A 121 -20.82 9.43 3.95
CA LEU A 121 -20.63 10.76 3.37
C LEU A 121 -21.16 10.81 1.94
N HIS A 122 -20.97 9.77 1.13
CA HIS A 122 -21.57 9.69 -0.21
C HIS A 122 -23.09 9.70 -0.15
N PHE A 123 -23.69 8.93 0.76
CA PHE A 123 -25.12 8.98 1.02
C PHE A 123 -25.59 10.40 1.37
N ALA A 124 -24.91 11.05 2.32
CA ALA A 124 -25.24 12.43 2.71
C ALA A 124 -25.11 13.41 1.54
N PHE A 125 -24.04 13.28 0.75
CA PHE A 125 -23.81 14.06 -0.46
C PHE A 125 -24.98 13.91 -1.45
N VAL A 126 -25.35 12.68 -1.82
CA VAL A 126 -26.45 12.46 -2.77
C VAL A 126 -27.75 13.07 -2.24
N MET A 127 -28.07 12.86 -0.96
CA MET A 127 -29.29 13.38 -0.34
C MET A 127 -29.37 14.92 -0.37
N LEU A 128 -28.24 15.60 -0.15
CA LEU A 128 -28.15 17.06 -0.20
C LEU A 128 -28.18 17.57 -1.65
N PHE A 129 -27.45 16.92 -2.55
CA PHE A 129 -27.30 17.31 -3.94
C PHE A 129 -28.63 17.29 -4.69
N VAL A 130 -29.42 16.21 -4.55
CA VAL A 130 -30.73 16.07 -5.22
C VAL A 130 -31.76 17.08 -4.72
N ARG A 131 -31.56 17.65 -3.52
CA ARG A 131 -32.36 18.71 -2.89
C ARG A 131 -31.76 20.11 -3.07
N SER A 132 -30.76 20.26 -3.94
CA SER A 132 -30.08 21.54 -4.23
C SER A 132 -29.43 22.22 -3.02
N HIS A 133 -29.07 21.47 -1.97
CA HIS A 133 -28.29 21.99 -0.84
C HIS A 133 -26.78 21.94 -1.14
N PHE A 134 -26.37 22.64 -2.20
CA PHE A 134 -25.02 22.53 -2.78
C PHE A 134 -23.90 22.95 -1.82
N VAL A 135 -24.12 23.93 -0.95
CA VAL A 135 -23.11 24.37 0.06
C VAL A 135 -22.82 23.26 1.05
N TRP A 136 -23.86 22.61 1.57
CA TRP A 136 -23.70 21.48 2.49
C TRP A 136 -23.14 20.25 1.79
N ALA A 137 -23.56 20.02 0.54
CA ALA A 137 -23.00 18.95 -0.30
C ALA A 137 -21.49 19.14 -0.51
N GLU A 138 -21.03 20.38 -0.75
CA GLU A 138 -19.61 20.73 -0.91
C GLU A 138 -18.82 20.42 0.37
N LEU A 139 -19.34 20.83 1.53
CA LEU A 139 -18.70 20.54 2.81
C LEU A 139 -18.53 19.03 3.04
N ILE A 140 -19.56 18.24 2.72
CA ILE A 140 -19.51 16.78 2.82
C ILE A 140 -18.46 16.19 1.86
N LEU A 141 -18.36 16.70 0.63
CA LEU A 141 -17.34 16.28 -0.32
C LEU A 141 -15.91 16.58 0.18
N LEU A 142 -15.68 17.77 0.76
CA LEU A 142 -14.38 18.14 1.33
C LEU A 142 -13.99 17.24 2.50
N ILE A 143 -14.94 16.92 3.39
CA ILE A 143 -14.72 15.97 4.49
C ILE A 143 -14.39 14.58 3.93
N ASN A 144 -15.11 14.14 2.89
CA ASN A 144 -14.84 12.84 2.28
C ASN A 144 -13.48 12.79 1.57
N PHE A 145 -13.09 13.90 0.92
CA PHE A 145 -11.79 14.03 0.29
C PHE A 145 -10.66 13.93 1.32
N ALA A 146 -10.80 14.57 2.48
CA ALA A 146 -9.85 14.45 3.57
C ALA A 146 -9.79 13.01 4.13
N ASN A 147 -10.94 12.35 4.31
CA ASN A 147 -11.04 10.95 4.73
C ASN A 147 -10.28 10.02 3.78
N LEU A 148 -10.55 10.12 2.47
CA LEU A 148 -9.95 9.27 1.45
C LEU A 148 -8.48 9.61 1.19
N SER A 149 -8.09 10.88 1.29
CA SER A 149 -6.67 11.28 1.21
C SER A 149 -5.88 10.72 2.39
N SER A 150 -6.45 10.77 3.60
CA SER A 150 -5.84 10.14 4.78
C SER A 150 -5.68 8.64 4.59
N LEU A 151 -6.71 7.96 4.05
CA LEU A 151 -6.65 6.54 3.73
C LEU A 151 -5.57 6.24 2.69
N TYR A 152 -5.51 7.02 1.61
CA TYR A 152 -4.52 6.86 0.53
C TYR A 152 -3.10 6.91 1.10
N PHE A 153 -2.74 7.98 1.82
CA PHE A 153 -1.37 8.14 2.29
C PHE A 153 -0.97 7.12 3.38
N ARG A 154 -1.94 6.60 4.16
CA ARG A 154 -1.67 5.58 5.18
C ARG A 154 -1.53 4.17 4.61
N HIS A 155 -2.18 3.90 3.48
CA HIS A 155 -2.37 2.56 2.93
C HIS A 155 -2.03 2.47 1.43
N ASN A 156 -1.11 3.31 0.95
CA ASN A 156 -0.72 3.43 -0.46
C ASN A 156 -0.06 2.17 -1.06
N THR A 157 0.42 1.24 -0.22
CA THR A 157 1.07 -0.01 -0.64
C THR A 157 0.12 -1.20 -0.71
N TYR A 158 -1.17 -1.02 -0.42
CA TYR A 158 -2.09 -2.15 -0.43
C TYR A 158 -2.32 -2.75 -1.82
N PRO A 159 -2.69 -4.05 -1.87
CA PRO A 159 -2.97 -4.74 -3.11
C PRO A 159 -3.90 -3.91 -3.99
N ARG A 160 -3.56 -3.81 -5.28
CA ARG A 160 -4.30 -2.95 -6.22
C ARG A 160 -5.79 -3.29 -6.32
N PHE A 161 -6.14 -4.55 -6.06
CA PHE A 161 -7.53 -5.01 -6.03
C PHE A 161 -8.35 -4.45 -4.85
N ILE A 162 -7.72 -4.16 -3.71
CA ILE A 162 -8.37 -3.46 -2.58
C ILE A 162 -8.24 -1.95 -2.77
N HIS A 163 -7.04 -1.50 -3.16
CA HIS A 163 -6.70 -0.09 -3.31
C HIS A 163 -7.61 0.63 -4.32
N TRP A 164 -7.89 0.02 -5.48
CA TRP A 164 -8.69 0.66 -6.51
C TRP A 164 -10.14 0.93 -6.09
N PRO A 165 -10.96 -0.06 -5.69
CA PRO A 165 -12.38 0.17 -5.36
C PRO A 165 -12.63 0.95 -4.06
N VAL A 166 -11.69 0.93 -3.13
CA VAL A 166 -11.87 1.53 -1.80
C VAL A 166 -11.20 2.90 -1.69
N ILE A 167 -10.09 3.11 -2.42
CA ILE A 167 -9.24 4.29 -2.26
C ILE A 167 -9.24 5.11 -3.55
N SER A 168 -8.60 4.61 -4.61
CA SER A 168 -8.26 5.42 -5.78
C SER A 168 -9.47 5.90 -6.57
N ALA A 169 -10.44 5.02 -6.84
CA ALA A 169 -11.64 5.40 -7.57
C ALA A 169 -12.53 6.36 -6.75
N PRO A 170 -12.93 6.03 -5.50
CA PRO A 170 -13.69 6.98 -4.68
C PRO A 170 -13.00 8.34 -4.50
N LEU A 171 -11.67 8.35 -4.36
CA LEU A 171 -10.88 9.58 -4.23
C LEU A 171 -10.91 10.41 -5.52
N ALA A 172 -10.73 9.77 -6.68
CA ALA A 172 -10.83 10.41 -7.98
C ALA A 172 -12.21 11.02 -8.22
N TRP A 173 -13.29 10.28 -7.91
CA TRP A 173 -14.64 10.80 -7.95
C TRP A 173 -14.80 12.02 -7.05
N THR A 174 -14.41 11.91 -5.78
CA THR A 174 -14.61 12.98 -4.80
C THR A 174 -13.87 14.25 -5.21
N PHE A 175 -12.65 14.12 -5.74
CA PHE A 175 -11.89 15.24 -6.29
C PHE A 175 -12.63 15.95 -7.42
N VAL A 176 -13.15 15.21 -8.41
CA VAL A 176 -13.92 15.79 -9.52
C VAL A 176 -15.26 16.35 -9.04
N ALA A 177 -15.91 15.69 -8.08
CA ALA A 177 -17.20 16.08 -7.53
C ALA A 177 -17.13 17.43 -6.80
N ILE A 178 -16.03 17.75 -6.13
CA ILE A 178 -15.77 19.06 -5.52
C ILE A 178 -15.87 20.16 -6.58
N TYR A 179 -15.18 20.00 -7.72
CA TYR A 179 -15.28 20.99 -8.79
C TYR A 179 -16.66 21.01 -9.46
N TRP A 180 -17.29 19.84 -9.61
CA TRP A 180 -18.61 19.71 -10.21
C TRP A 180 -19.69 20.42 -9.38
N ASN A 181 -19.80 20.12 -8.10
CA ASN A 181 -20.76 20.73 -7.19
C ASN A 181 -20.39 22.20 -6.91
N GLY A 182 -19.11 22.51 -6.68
CA GLY A 182 -18.62 23.86 -6.49
C GLY A 182 -18.94 24.80 -7.65
N ALA A 183 -18.81 24.32 -8.90
CA ALA A 183 -19.13 25.13 -10.08
C ALA A 183 -20.63 25.45 -10.19
N ILE A 184 -21.52 24.59 -9.68
CA ILE A 184 -22.98 24.83 -9.66
C ILE A 184 -23.32 25.99 -8.72
N MET A 185 -22.55 26.20 -7.65
CA MET A 185 -22.77 27.28 -6.70
C MET A 185 -22.34 28.67 -7.22
N VAL A 186 -21.55 28.72 -8.30
CA VAL A 186 -21.02 29.99 -8.82
C VAL A 186 -22.16 30.81 -9.45
N PRO A 187 -22.40 32.05 -9.00
CA PRO A 187 -23.37 32.93 -9.62
C PRO A 187 -23.00 33.22 -11.08
N HIS A 188 -23.97 33.14 -11.99
CA HIS A 188 -23.78 33.39 -13.43
C HIS A 188 -22.69 32.51 -14.07
N PRO A 189 -22.85 31.17 -14.07
CA PRO A 189 -21.84 30.24 -14.59
C PRO A 189 -21.56 30.41 -16.08
N HIS A 190 -22.47 31.06 -16.82
CA HIS A 190 -22.31 31.38 -18.24
C HIS A 190 -21.43 32.60 -18.51
N SER A 191 -21.07 33.37 -17.47
CA SER A 191 -20.20 34.54 -17.59
C SER A 191 -18.81 34.18 -18.12
N LEU A 192 -18.16 35.13 -18.79
CA LEU A 192 -16.82 34.95 -19.34
C LEU A 192 -15.82 34.58 -18.23
N VAL A 193 -15.91 35.25 -17.08
CA VAL A 193 -15.06 35.01 -15.90
C VAL A 193 -15.18 33.57 -15.41
N ALA A 194 -16.41 33.06 -15.21
CA ALA A 194 -16.63 31.68 -14.76
C ALA A 194 -16.07 30.65 -15.76
N ARG A 195 -16.16 30.92 -17.07
CA ARG A 195 -15.58 30.05 -18.10
C ARG A 195 -14.06 30.04 -18.07
N ILE A 196 -13.41 31.20 -17.89
CA ILE A 196 -11.95 31.29 -17.75
C ILE A 196 -11.49 30.46 -16.55
N PHE A 197 -12.10 30.66 -15.37
CA PHE A 197 -11.76 29.89 -14.19
C PHE A 197 -11.99 28.40 -14.40
N GLY A 198 -13.11 28.00 -15.01
CA GLY A 198 -13.36 26.60 -15.37
C GLY A 198 -12.26 25.99 -16.24
N ASN A 199 -11.77 26.72 -17.24
CA ASN A 199 -10.68 26.28 -18.11
C ASN A 199 -9.32 26.19 -17.40
N ILE A 200 -9.08 26.99 -16.37
CA ILE A 200 -7.86 26.89 -15.55
C ILE A 200 -7.99 25.70 -14.59
N PHE A 201 -9.10 25.60 -13.88
CA PHE A 201 -9.31 24.58 -12.85
C PHE A 201 -9.42 23.17 -13.42
N ILE A 202 -9.85 22.97 -14.66
CA ILE A 202 -9.92 21.62 -15.24
C ILE A 202 -8.54 20.93 -15.28
N TRP A 203 -7.45 21.70 -15.43
CA TRP A 203 -6.08 21.17 -15.41
C TRP A 203 -5.65 20.64 -14.04
N SER A 204 -6.36 20.98 -12.97
CA SER A 204 -6.12 20.39 -11.65
C SER A 204 -6.26 18.85 -11.68
N ILE A 205 -7.12 18.30 -12.55
CA ILE A 205 -7.28 16.85 -12.76
C ILE A 205 -5.97 16.24 -13.27
N LEU A 206 -5.30 16.89 -14.23
CA LEU A 206 -4.02 16.43 -14.75
C LEU A 206 -2.92 16.54 -13.71
N VAL A 207 -2.84 17.66 -13.00
CA VAL A 207 -1.82 17.85 -11.95
C VAL A 207 -1.99 16.83 -10.83
N TYR A 208 -3.22 16.64 -10.36
CA TYR A 208 -3.55 15.71 -9.29
C TYR A 208 -3.29 14.25 -9.72
N GLY A 209 -3.77 13.83 -10.90
CA GLY A 209 -3.51 12.49 -11.42
C GLY A 209 -2.03 12.25 -11.74
N GLY A 210 -1.36 13.23 -12.34
CA GLY A 210 0.06 13.20 -12.65
C GLY A 210 0.92 13.03 -11.40
N PHE A 211 0.58 13.72 -10.29
CA PHE A 211 1.25 13.54 -9.01
C PHE A 211 1.22 12.09 -8.55
N PHE A 212 0.06 11.41 -8.56
CA PHE A 212 -0.01 10.01 -8.11
C PHE A 212 0.64 9.02 -9.08
N ILE A 213 0.51 9.23 -10.39
CA ILE A 213 1.16 8.40 -11.40
C ILE A 213 2.68 8.52 -11.30
N VAL A 214 3.21 9.73 -11.08
CA VAL A 214 4.66 9.98 -11.05
C VAL A 214 5.26 9.60 -9.69
N ALA A 215 4.67 10.07 -8.59
CA ALA A 215 5.22 9.90 -7.24
C ALA A 215 4.93 8.51 -6.65
N TYR A 216 3.71 7.98 -6.84
CA TYR A 216 3.28 6.71 -6.24
C TYR A 216 3.16 5.56 -7.24
N LYS A 217 3.42 5.81 -8.52
CA LYS A 217 3.23 4.84 -9.61
C LYS A 217 1.83 4.21 -9.59
N ASP A 218 0.83 4.96 -9.11
CA ASP A 218 -0.53 4.46 -9.01
C ASP A 218 -1.25 4.68 -10.35
N TYR A 219 -1.39 3.60 -11.12
CA TYR A 219 -2.14 3.60 -12.36
C TYR A 219 -3.66 3.55 -12.13
N THR A 220 -4.14 3.13 -10.96
CA THR A 220 -5.58 2.94 -10.70
C THR A 220 -6.32 4.29 -10.56
N ILE A 221 -5.69 5.26 -9.90
CA ILE A 221 -6.20 6.64 -9.84
C ILE A 221 -6.09 7.34 -11.20
N GLY A 222 -5.03 7.05 -11.96
CA GLY A 222 -4.83 7.57 -13.31
C GLY A 222 -5.94 7.15 -14.28
N PHE A 223 -6.30 5.85 -14.30
CA PHE A 223 -7.46 5.36 -15.07
C PHE A 223 -8.76 6.00 -14.61
N SER A 224 -8.96 6.14 -13.29
CA SER A 224 -10.19 6.71 -12.73
C SER A 224 -10.37 8.18 -13.12
N LEU A 225 -9.33 9.00 -13.00
CA LEU A 225 -9.37 10.41 -13.40
C LEU A 225 -9.45 10.59 -14.92
N SER A 226 -8.83 9.69 -15.70
CA SER A 226 -8.95 9.69 -17.16
C SER A 226 -10.40 9.43 -17.61
N ALA A 227 -11.09 8.45 -16.99
CA ALA A 227 -12.50 8.19 -17.26
C ALA A 227 -13.41 9.37 -16.89
N LEU A 228 -13.16 10.03 -15.76
CA LEU A 228 -13.93 11.22 -15.35
C LEU A 228 -13.63 12.43 -16.24
N ALA A 229 -12.39 12.61 -16.69
CA ALA A 229 -12.03 13.62 -17.67
C ALA A 229 -12.73 13.36 -19.03
N ALA A 230 -12.87 12.10 -19.44
CA ALA A 230 -13.67 11.72 -20.60
C ALA A 230 -15.14 12.14 -20.43
N ALA A 231 -15.72 11.90 -19.24
CA ALA A 231 -17.10 12.28 -18.96
C ALA A 231 -17.34 13.79 -19.07
N ILE A 232 -16.40 14.61 -18.58
CA ILE A 232 -16.44 16.07 -18.75
C ILE A 232 -16.31 16.43 -20.23
N GLY A 233 -15.32 15.88 -20.93
CA GLY A 233 -15.06 16.19 -22.34
C GLY A 233 -16.24 15.87 -23.26
N VAL A 234 -16.88 14.71 -23.09
CA VAL A 234 -18.06 14.32 -23.86
C VAL A 234 -19.25 15.22 -23.58
N ALA A 235 -19.48 15.60 -22.31
CA ALA A 235 -20.57 16.52 -21.96
C ALA A 235 -20.36 17.93 -22.54
N GLN A 236 -19.11 18.44 -22.52
CA GLN A 236 -18.76 19.71 -23.13
C GLN A 236 -18.91 19.68 -24.65
N PHE A 237 -18.44 18.61 -25.30
CA PHE A 237 -18.52 18.42 -26.75
C PHE A 237 -19.97 18.44 -27.26
N HIS A 238 -20.89 17.75 -26.58
CA HIS A 238 -22.31 17.72 -26.96
C HIS A 238 -23.01 19.07 -26.84
N ARG A 239 -22.53 19.99 -26.01
CA ARG A 239 -23.18 21.28 -25.74
C ARG A 239 -22.59 22.45 -26.51
N GLN A 240 -21.27 22.50 -26.64
CA GLN A 240 -20.58 23.67 -27.19
C GLN A 240 -19.43 23.24 -28.10
N VAL A 241 -19.77 22.69 -29.27
CA VAL A 241 -18.80 22.28 -30.32
C VAL A 241 -17.83 23.42 -30.67
N ILE A 242 -18.29 24.68 -30.61
CA ILE A 242 -17.53 25.89 -30.96
C ILE A 242 -16.63 26.41 -29.81
N ALA A 243 -16.81 25.94 -28.57
CA ALA A 243 -15.97 26.35 -27.44
C ALA A 243 -14.79 25.39 -27.27
N PHE A 244 -13.55 25.90 -27.24
CA PHE A 244 -12.33 25.10 -27.09
C PHE A 244 -12.20 24.31 -25.76
N GLN A 245 -13.20 24.36 -24.87
CA GLN A 245 -13.14 23.74 -23.53
C GLN A 245 -13.02 22.21 -23.59
N TRP A 246 -13.74 21.57 -24.52
CA TRP A 246 -13.71 20.11 -24.67
C TRP A 246 -12.30 19.59 -25.01
N ILE A 247 -11.51 20.38 -25.75
CA ILE A 247 -10.13 20.01 -26.12
C ILE A 247 -9.27 19.80 -24.87
N PHE A 248 -9.42 20.65 -23.84
CA PHE A 248 -8.66 20.51 -22.60
C PHE A 248 -9.02 19.22 -21.88
N ALA A 249 -10.31 18.91 -21.74
CA ALA A 249 -10.76 17.67 -21.09
C ALA A 249 -10.25 16.41 -21.81
N PHE A 250 -10.34 16.36 -23.15
CA PHE A 250 -9.83 15.24 -23.93
C PHE A 250 -8.29 15.14 -23.90
N THR A 251 -7.59 16.28 -23.89
CA THR A 251 -6.12 16.29 -23.74
C THR A 251 -5.72 15.71 -22.39
N ILE A 252 -6.35 16.17 -21.31
CA ILE A 252 -6.11 15.64 -19.95
C ILE A 252 -6.40 14.14 -19.90
N MET A 253 -7.54 13.72 -20.44
CA MET A 253 -7.93 12.32 -20.52
C MET A 253 -6.87 11.47 -21.24
N ALA A 254 -6.41 11.89 -22.42
CA ALA A 254 -5.43 11.19 -23.23
C ALA A 254 -4.05 11.12 -22.53
N VAL A 255 -3.57 12.23 -21.98
CA VAL A 255 -2.29 12.28 -21.27
C VAL A 255 -2.33 11.38 -20.04
N LEU A 256 -3.39 11.45 -19.24
CA LEU A 256 -3.54 10.56 -18.07
C LEU A 256 -3.64 9.11 -18.51
N PHE A 257 -4.42 8.78 -19.55
CA PHE A 257 -4.59 7.41 -20.03
C PHE A 257 -3.27 6.79 -20.51
N VAL A 258 -2.54 7.50 -21.37
CA VAL A 258 -1.24 7.03 -21.89
C VAL A 258 -0.22 6.91 -20.75
N SER A 259 -0.12 7.93 -19.89
CA SER A 259 0.78 7.88 -18.72
C SER A 259 0.47 6.69 -17.82
N THR A 260 -0.81 6.38 -17.67
CA THR A 260 -1.31 5.25 -16.89
C THR A 260 -0.98 3.91 -17.54
N LEU A 261 -1.13 3.78 -18.87
CA LEU A 261 -0.73 2.56 -19.59
C LEU A 261 0.77 2.30 -19.46
N VAL A 262 1.59 3.36 -19.56
CA VAL A 262 3.05 3.27 -19.40
C VAL A 262 3.44 2.81 -17.99
N THR A 263 2.68 3.18 -16.95
CA THR A 263 2.92 2.71 -15.58
C THR A 263 2.30 1.34 -15.30
N ALA A 264 1.18 1.00 -15.91
CA ALA A 264 0.50 -0.28 -15.75
C ALA A 264 1.21 -1.43 -16.48
N TYR A 265 1.80 -1.18 -17.65
CA TYR A 265 2.42 -2.23 -18.48
C TYR A 265 3.56 -2.99 -17.77
N PRO A 266 4.54 -2.33 -17.12
CA PRO A 266 5.56 -3.03 -16.33
C PRO A 266 4.95 -3.79 -15.16
N ALA A 267 3.94 -3.22 -14.49
CA ALA A 267 3.26 -3.87 -13.37
C ALA A 267 2.52 -5.16 -13.80
N ALA A 268 1.98 -5.19 -15.02
CA ALA A 268 1.29 -6.35 -15.57
C ALA A 268 2.25 -7.41 -16.17
N THR A 269 3.39 -6.98 -16.73
CA THR A 269 4.31 -7.87 -17.48
C THR A 269 5.56 -8.28 -16.71
N GLY A 270 5.85 -7.64 -15.57
CA GLY A 270 7.06 -7.88 -14.78
C GLY A 270 8.36 -7.47 -15.48
N LYS A 271 8.29 -6.75 -16.60
CA LYS A 271 9.45 -6.30 -17.38
C LYS A 271 9.73 -4.83 -17.06
N ASP A 272 10.83 -4.57 -16.36
CA ASP A 272 11.31 -3.21 -16.12
C ASP A 272 12.06 -2.66 -17.34
N TYR A 273 11.86 -1.38 -17.64
CA TYR A 273 12.58 -0.70 -18.71
C TYR A 273 13.96 -0.22 -18.23
N HIS A 274 15.01 -0.46 -19.03
CA HIS A 274 16.40 -0.10 -18.71
C HIS A 274 16.64 1.38 -18.37
N TRP A 275 15.85 2.31 -18.90
CA TRP A 275 15.98 3.74 -18.61
C TRP A 275 15.43 4.13 -17.22
N ARG A 276 14.57 3.29 -16.63
CA ARG A 276 13.95 3.50 -15.32
C ARG A 276 14.78 2.91 -14.16
N SER A 277 15.66 1.95 -14.46
CA SER A 277 16.60 1.35 -13.50
C SER A 277 17.67 2.35 -13.01
N ARG A 278 17.98 3.41 -13.76
CA ARG A 278 18.97 4.42 -13.33
C ARG A 278 18.41 5.50 -12.40
N SER A 279 17.10 5.73 -12.43
CA SER A 279 16.44 6.82 -11.69
C SER A 279 15.72 6.37 -10.42
N SER A 280 15.69 5.06 -10.18
CA SER A 280 14.98 4.45 -9.06
C SER A 280 16.01 3.66 -8.26
N ALA A 281 16.57 4.23 -7.20
CA ALA A 281 17.10 3.40 -6.13
C ALA A 281 15.87 2.66 -5.55
N PRO A 282 15.75 1.33 -5.70
CA PRO A 282 14.59 0.62 -5.20
C PRO A 282 14.59 0.72 -3.67
N ALA A 283 13.46 1.13 -3.08
CA ALA A 283 13.23 0.93 -1.64
C ALA A 283 13.28 -0.57 -1.25
N ASP A 284 13.11 -1.46 -2.25
CA ASP A 284 13.28 -2.91 -2.14
C ASP A 284 14.70 -3.41 -2.46
N ALA A 285 15.70 -2.53 -2.61
CA ALA A 285 17.10 -2.97 -2.75
C ALA A 285 17.61 -3.72 -1.50
N GLU A 286 16.93 -3.55 -0.35
CA GLU A 286 17.18 -4.32 0.87
C GLU A 286 16.50 -5.71 0.87
N ARG A 287 15.62 -5.99 -0.11
CA ARG A 287 14.84 -7.25 -0.23
C ARG A 287 15.03 -7.96 -1.57
N ALA A 288 16.10 -7.66 -2.29
CA ALA A 288 16.50 -8.48 -3.43
C ALA A 288 16.88 -9.90 -2.96
N PRO A 289 16.73 -10.94 -3.80
CA PRO A 289 17.23 -12.27 -3.48
C PRO A 289 18.77 -12.25 -3.44
N LEU A 290 19.33 -11.92 -2.27
CA LEU A 290 20.77 -11.84 -1.96
C LEU A 290 21.51 -13.19 -2.03
N LEU A 291 20.85 -14.24 -2.52
CA LEU A 291 21.39 -15.60 -2.63
C LEU A 291 21.74 -16.00 -4.06
N ALA A 292 21.46 -15.14 -5.06
CA ALA A 292 21.85 -15.40 -6.45
C ALA A 292 23.30 -14.97 -6.74
N ASP A 293 23.83 -14.01 -5.99
CA ASP A 293 25.22 -13.57 -6.06
C ASP A 293 26.02 -14.11 -4.87
N ASP A 294 26.97 -14.99 -5.14
CA ASP A 294 27.87 -15.58 -4.13
C ASP A 294 28.62 -14.49 -3.33
N GLN A 295 28.83 -13.31 -3.92
CA GLN A 295 29.51 -12.17 -3.29
C GLN A 295 28.89 -11.74 -1.95
N PHE A 296 27.57 -11.82 -1.79
CA PHE A 296 26.94 -11.46 -0.52
C PHE A 296 27.28 -12.47 0.58
N LEU A 297 27.24 -13.77 0.25
CA LEU A 297 27.62 -14.84 1.17
C LEU A 297 29.11 -14.74 1.53
N GLU A 298 29.97 -14.38 0.57
CA GLU A 298 31.39 -14.14 0.83
C GLU A 298 31.64 -12.94 1.73
N ARG A 299 30.77 -11.91 1.68
CA ARG A 299 30.92 -10.71 2.50
C ARG A 299 30.46 -10.93 3.95
N VAL A 300 29.44 -11.75 4.15
CA VAL A 300 28.77 -11.91 5.45
C VAL A 300 29.26 -13.15 6.22
N LEU A 301 29.50 -14.27 5.54
CA LEU A 301 29.84 -15.54 6.18
C LEU A 301 31.34 -15.83 6.08
N THR A 302 31.93 -16.31 7.18
CA THR A 302 33.30 -16.84 7.15
C THR A 302 33.36 -18.12 6.31
N LYS A 303 34.57 -18.55 5.92
CA LYS A 303 34.75 -19.80 5.15
C LYS A 303 34.12 -21.00 5.87
N ASP A 304 34.25 -21.05 7.19
CA ASP A 304 33.71 -22.13 8.01
C ASP A 304 32.18 -22.08 8.11
N GLU A 305 31.59 -20.87 8.18
CA GLU A 305 30.12 -20.72 8.17
C GLU A 305 29.50 -21.04 6.80
N ARG A 306 30.23 -20.78 5.70
CA ARG A 306 29.80 -21.16 4.35
C ARG A 306 29.72 -22.66 4.16
N ALA A 307 30.65 -23.42 4.76
CA ALA A 307 30.63 -24.88 4.72
C ALA A 307 29.41 -25.50 5.43
N LEU A 308 28.73 -24.73 6.28
CA LEU A 308 27.54 -25.15 7.03
C LEU A 308 26.22 -24.76 6.36
N VAL A 309 26.27 -24.02 5.25
CA VAL A 309 25.07 -23.68 4.46
C VAL A 309 24.49 -24.98 3.89
N PRO A 310 23.19 -25.27 4.08
CA PRO A 310 22.59 -26.52 3.59
C PRO A 310 22.81 -26.72 2.07
N VAL A 311 23.56 -27.75 1.65
CA VAL A 311 23.85 -28.07 0.23
C VAL A 311 22.96 -29.20 -0.27
N ASP A 312 22.67 -29.23 -1.57
CA ASP A 312 21.94 -30.33 -2.21
C ASP A 312 22.74 -31.64 -2.18
N PRO A 313 22.13 -32.82 -1.97
CA PRO A 313 22.75 -34.08 -2.35
C PRO A 313 22.88 -34.14 -3.88
N PRO A 314 23.95 -34.77 -4.42
CA PRO A 314 24.15 -34.81 -5.86
C PRO A 314 23.15 -35.78 -6.53
N SER A 315 21.99 -35.30 -6.97
CA SER A 315 21.27 -35.83 -8.15
C SER A 315 20.03 -35.02 -8.54
N THR A 316 19.80 -34.99 -9.86
CA THR A 316 18.59 -34.54 -10.59
C THR A 316 18.25 -33.04 -10.57
N ARG A 317 18.98 -32.27 -11.39
CA ARG A 317 18.46 -31.05 -12.02
C ARG A 317 17.40 -31.46 -13.05
N GLU A 318 16.12 -31.41 -12.68
CA GLU A 318 15.04 -31.27 -13.67
C GLU A 318 14.60 -29.79 -13.74
N PRO A 319 14.51 -29.20 -14.94
CA PRO A 319 14.02 -27.84 -15.11
C PRO A 319 12.49 -27.87 -15.07
N THR A 320 11.87 -27.51 -13.93
CA THR A 320 10.41 -27.43 -13.85
C THR A 320 9.88 -26.02 -13.61
N ALA A 321 9.03 -25.63 -14.57
CA ALA A 321 7.92 -24.67 -14.55
C ALA A 321 8.21 -23.16 -14.40
N LYS A 322 7.73 -22.40 -15.39
CA LYS A 322 7.59 -20.93 -15.39
C LYS A 322 6.77 -20.47 -14.17
N PRO A 323 7.17 -19.37 -13.49
CA PRO A 323 6.37 -18.82 -12.40
C PRO A 323 5.13 -18.09 -12.95
N GLU A 324 3.95 -18.50 -12.47
CA GLU A 324 2.70 -17.78 -12.65
C GLU A 324 2.67 -16.52 -11.78
N THR A 325 2.26 -15.41 -12.40
CA THR A 325 2.23 -14.07 -11.83
C THR A 325 1.02 -13.85 -10.93
N SER A 326 1.23 -13.85 -9.61
CA SER A 326 0.39 -13.11 -8.65
C SER A 326 1.20 -12.81 -7.38
N GLN A 327 1.57 -11.55 -7.23
CA GLN A 327 2.67 -11.06 -6.37
C GLN A 327 2.41 -11.17 -4.86
N GLU A 328 1.26 -11.68 -4.43
CA GLU A 328 0.90 -11.83 -3.00
C GLU A 328 0.67 -13.28 -2.56
N ARG A 329 0.76 -14.27 -3.47
CA ARG A 329 0.89 -15.69 -3.07
C ARG A 329 2.35 -16.11 -2.87
N GLY A 330 3.29 -15.18 -3.04
CA GLY A 330 4.71 -15.45 -3.26
C GLY A 330 5.40 -16.19 -2.12
N PHE A 331 5.33 -15.74 -0.87
CA PHE A 331 6.28 -16.21 0.16
C PHE A 331 6.01 -17.63 0.68
N GLN A 332 4.77 -17.94 1.06
CA GLN A 332 4.40 -19.28 1.52
C GLN A 332 4.42 -20.31 0.38
N ALA A 333 4.07 -19.89 -0.84
CA ALA A 333 4.20 -20.75 -2.02
C ALA A 333 5.67 -20.98 -2.39
N LEU A 334 6.53 -19.97 -2.32
CA LEU A 334 7.99 -20.11 -2.53
C LEU A 334 8.62 -21.02 -1.47
N LYS A 335 8.23 -20.89 -0.20
CA LYS A 335 8.67 -21.79 0.88
C LYS A 335 8.26 -23.25 0.61
N LYS A 336 7.07 -23.46 0.07
CA LYS A 336 6.56 -24.78 -0.30
C LYS A 336 7.22 -25.34 -1.57
N GLN A 337 7.50 -24.49 -2.55
CA GLN A 337 8.12 -24.84 -3.83
C GLN A 337 9.63 -25.09 -3.70
N ASN A 338 10.31 -24.31 -2.86
CA ASN A 338 11.77 -24.36 -2.69
C ASN A 338 12.15 -24.43 -1.20
N PRO A 339 11.86 -25.54 -0.51
CA PRO A 339 12.12 -25.69 0.92
C PRO A 339 13.61 -25.60 1.28
N LEU A 340 14.50 -25.92 0.34
CA LEU A 340 15.93 -25.86 0.55
C LEU A 340 16.50 -24.44 0.42
N LEU A 341 16.07 -23.69 -0.60
CA LEU A 341 16.40 -22.25 -0.70
C LEU A 341 15.89 -21.50 0.53
N TRP A 342 14.72 -21.88 1.03
CA TRP A 342 14.18 -21.35 2.26
C TRP A 342 15.08 -21.64 3.47
N LYS A 343 15.52 -22.89 3.64
CA LYS A 343 16.48 -23.25 4.71
C LYS A 343 17.79 -22.49 4.60
N ARG A 344 18.33 -22.31 3.39
CA ARG A 344 19.52 -21.48 3.13
C ARG A 344 19.28 -20.03 3.53
N ALA A 345 18.17 -19.44 3.08
CA ALA A 345 17.81 -18.05 3.41
C ALA A 345 17.64 -17.85 4.92
N SER A 346 16.92 -18.74 5.60
CA SER A 346 16.74 -18.69 7.06
C SER A 346 18.08 -18.80 7.80
N PHE A 347 18.96 -19.70 7.36
CA PHE A 347 20.29 -19.85 7.95
C PHE A 347 21.13 -18.57 7.81
N VAL A 348 21.19 -18.00 6.60
CA VAL A 348 21.94 -16.77 6.31
C VAL A 348 21.37 -15.58 7.08
N ALA A 349 20.04 -15.42 7.08
CA ALA A 349 19.36 -14.35 7.79
C ALA A 349 19.61 -14.41 9.32
N GLY A 350 19.59 -15.60 9.91
CA GLY A 350 19.88 -15.78 11.34
C GLY A 350 21.32 -15.41 11.71
N ARG A 351 22.30 -15.85 10.90
CA ARG A 351 23.73 -15.50 11.08
C ARG A 351 23.97 -14.01 10.90
N PHE A 352 23.37 -13.40 9.87
CA PHE A 352 23.47 -11.96 9.63
C PHE A 352 22.91 -11.16 10.81
N ALA A 353 21.68 -11.47 11.25
CA ALA A 353 21.06 -10.80 12.40
C ALA A 353 21.91 -10.94 13.68
N ALA A 354 22.46 -12.13 13.93
CA ALA A 354 23.30 -12.39 15.10
C ALA A 354 24.62 -11.62 15.06
N LYS A 355 25.28 -11.56 13.90
CA LYS A 355 26.50 -10.76 13.72
C LYS A 355 26.22 -9.27 13.85
N GLU A 356 25.13 -8.78 13.27
CA GLU A 356 24.67 -7.39 13.44
C GLU A 356 24.40 -7.05 14.91
N ALA A 357 23.77 -7.95 15.66
CA ALA A 357 23.52 -7.74 17.08
C ALA A 357 24.82 -7.69 17.89
N ALA A 358 25.78 -8.56 17.58
CA ALA A 358 27.11 -8.53 18.18
C ALA A 358 27.87 -7.25 17.81
N PHE A 359 27.85 -6.85 16.53
CA PHE A 359 28.48 -5.62 16.04
C PHE A 359 27.99 -4.38 16.80
N LYS A 360 26.67 -4.25 16.96
CA LYS A 360 26.04 -3.13 17.69
C LYS A 360 26.32 -3.14 19.19
N ALA A 361 26.56 -4.32 19.77
CA ALA A 361 26.91 -4.46 21.18
C ALA A 361 28.38 -4.10 21.47
N HIS A 362 29.23 -3.97 20.45
CA HIS A 362 30.67 -3.65 20.59
C HIS A 362 31.03 -2.36 19.83
N PRO A 363 30.37 -1.21 20.11
CA PRO A 363 30.59 0.04 19.37
C PRO A 363 32.00 0.62 19.55
N PHE A 364 32.73 0.16 20.58
CA PHE A 364 34.10 0.56 20.88
C PHE A 364 35.14 -0.19 20.03
N ARG A 365 34.76 -1.25 19.30
CA ARG A 365 35.66 -2.04 18.46
C ARG A 365 35.36 -1.82 16.98
N LYS A 366 36.41 -1.72 16.16
CA LYS A 366 36.28 -1.65 14.69
C LYS A 366 36.21 -3.06 14.10
N LEU A 367 35.05 -3.69 14.26
CA LEU A 367 34.82 -5.05 13.76
C LEU A 367 34.39 -5.04 12.29
N SER A 368 34.50 -6.20 11.64
CA SER A 368 33.84 -6.56 10.38
C SER A 368 33.01 -7.83 10.59
N PHE A 369 32.16 -8.19 9.62
CA PHE A 369 31.40 -9.45 9.70
C PHE A 369 32.29 -10.71 9.77
N HIS A 370 33.55 -10.63 9.34
CA HIS A 370 34.48 -11.75 9.40
C HIS A 370 35.18 -11.88 10.76
N ASP A 371 35.17 -10.82 11.56
CA ASP A 371 35.73 -10.83 12.91
C ASP A 371 34.77 -11.44 13.93
N ILE A 372 33.53 -11.71 13.52
CA ILE A 372 32.48 -12.30 14.33
C ILE A 372 32.07 -13.64 13.72
N THR A 373 32.22 -14.72 14.48
CA THR A 373 31.78 -16.06 14.09
C THR A 373 30.71 -16.54 15.05
N ILE A 374 29.56 -16.99 14.54
CA ILE A 374 28.50 -17.49 15.40
C ILE A 374 28.67 -19.00 15.57
N VAL A 375 28.86 -19.48 16.80
CA VAL A 375 29.02 -20.90 17.13
C VAL A 375 27.98 -21.33 18.16
N ARG A 376 27.82 -22.63 18.40
CA ARG A 376 26.96 -23.15 19.46
C ARG A 376 27.83 -23.71 20.58
N ARG A 377 27.63 -23.25 21.81
CA ARG A 377 28.40 -23.72 22.97
C ARG A 377 27.82 -25.05 23.45
N ALA A 378 28.59 -26.14 23.47
CA ALA A 378 28.15 -27.37 24.13
C ALA A 378 28.01 -27.11 25.65
N LEU A 379 26.94 -27.63 26.27
CA LEU A 379 26.62 -27.43 27.69
C LEU A 379 27.54 -28.21 28.64
N GLU A 380 28.52 -28.96 28.12
CA GLU A 380 29.52 -29.66 28.92
C GLU A 380 30.75 -28.78 29.07
N ALA A 381 31.01 -28.37 30.31
CA ALA A 381 32.10 -27.49 30.69
C ALA A 381 33.45 -28.00 30.17
N GLY A 382 34.06 -27.25 29.25
CA GLY A 382 35.51 -27.26 29.05
C GLY A 382 36.08 -27.94 27.81
N ARG A 383 35.31 -28.37 26.80
CA ARG A 383 35.90 -28.85 25.52
C ARG A 383 35.22 -28.36 24.23
N GLU A 384 36.10 -27.97 23.31
CA GLU A 384 36.01 -27.66 21.87
C GLU A 384 34.87 -26.82 21.29
N LYS A 385 35.28 -25.81 20.50
CA LYS A 385 34.45 -24.95 19.65
C LYS A 385 33.83 -25.79 18.52
N ASN A 386 32.65 -26.36 18.75
CA ASN A 386 31.94 -27.12 17.74
C ASN A 386 30.84 -26.28 17.07
N ALA A 387 31.02 -25.97 15.79
CA ALA A 387 30.02 -25.24 15.00
C ALA A 387 28.66 -25.97 14.87
N ASN A 388 28.64 -27.28 15.17
CA ASN A 388 27.47 -28.17 15.13
C ASN A 388 26.90 -28.56 16.52
N GLY A 389 27.33 -27.92 17.62
CA GLY A 389 26.86 -28.26 18.97
C GLY A 389 25.36 -28.01 19.17
N SER A 390 24.71 -28.70 20.11
CA SER A 390 23.26 -28.54 20.40
C SER A 390 22.94 -27.39 21.37
N GLY A 391 23.93 -26.72 21.94
CA GLY A 391 23.70 -25.71 22.96
C GLY A 391 23.46 -24.29 22.44
N PRO A 392 23.37 -23.31 23.36
CA PRO A 392 22.95 -21.95 23.03
C PRO A 392 23.95 -21.27 22.07
N PRO A 393 23.46 -20.47 21.11
CA PRO A 393 24.32 -19.76 20.19
C PRO A 393 25.11 -18.66 20.92
N VAL A 394 26.38 -18.54 20.57
CA VAL A 394 27.29 -17.51 21.07
C VAL A 394 28.03 -16.88 19.89
N ALA A 395 28.27 -15.58 19.94
CA ALA A 395 29.13 -14.88 19.01
C ALA A 395 30.56 -14.86 19.57
N VAL A 396 31.50 -15.40 18.81
CA VAL A 396 32.92 -15.35 19.11
C VAL A 396 33.51 -14.20 18.29
N ILE A 397 34.15 -13.27 18.99
CA ILE A 397 34.66 -12.02 18.45
C ILE A 397 36.19 -12.08 18.52
N ARG A 398 36.84 -11.97 17.37
CA ARG A 398 38.30 -11.99 17.26
C ARG A 398 38.93 -10.87 18.09
N GLY A 399 40.09 -11.10 18.71
CA GLY A 399 40.89 -10.07 19.40
C GLY A 399 41.35 -8.94 18.46
N GLU A 400 41.78 -7.78 18.98
CA GLU A 400 42.19 -6.64 18.14
C GLU A 400 43.54 -6.88 17.48
N ARG A 401 44.40 -7.66 18.13
CA ARG A 401 45.71 -8.06 17.62
C ARG A 401 45.79 -9.58 17.46
N GLU A 402 46.59 -10.00 16.49
CA GLU A 402 46.87 -11.41 16.24
C GLU A 402 47.54 -12.04 17.48
N GLY A 403 46.84 -12.93 18.16
CA GLY A 403 47.29 -13.58 19.41
C GLY A 403 46.53 -13.17 20.68
N GLU A 404 45.66 -12.15 20.63
CA GLU A 404 44.80 -11.78 21.77
C GLU A 404 43.64 -12.77 21.97
N PRO A 405 43.18 -12.97 23.23
CA PRO A 405 42.07 -13.88 23.51
C PRO A 405 40.78 -13.40 22.84
N GLU A 406 40.04 -14.34 22.26
CA GLU A 406 38.74 -14.05 21.65
C GLU A 406 37.68 -13.79 22.72
N GLN A 407 36.84 -12.78 22.49
CA GLN A 407 35.73 -12.44 23.38
C GLN A 407 34.48 -13.23 22.99
N THR A 408 33.75 -13.74 23.97
CA THR A 408 32.50 -14.48 23.73
C THR A 408 31.29 -13.66 24.20
N ALA A 409 30.32 -13.49 23.32
CA ALA A 409 29.04 -12.85 23.61
C ALA A 409 27.88 -13.85 23.50
N ALA A 410 27.01 -13.89 24.51
CA ALA A 410 25.79 -14.67 24.46
C ALA A 410 24.77 -14.00 23.53
N VAL A 411 24.21 -14.76 22.58
CA VAL A 411 23.25 -14.23 21.61
C VAL A 411 21.98 -15.09 21.62
N SER A 412 20.82 -14.44 21.53
CA SER A 412 19.55 -15.10 21.27
C SER A 412 19.15 -14.83 19.82
N ILE A 413 18.77 -15.87 19.07
CA ILE A 413 18.32 -15.77 17.67
C ILE A 413 16.91 -16.33 17.59
N SER A 414 15.99 -15.56 17.01
CA SER A 414 14.59 -15.94 16.81
C SER A 414 14.18 -15.79 15.35
N HIS A 415 13.36 -16.73 14.89
CA HIS A 415 12.74 -16.72 13.56
C HIS A 415 11.22 -16.78 13.74
N ASP A 416 10.48 -15.84 13.16
CA ASP A 416 9.02 -15.83 13.14
C ASP A 416 8.42 -16.32 11.80
N GLY A 417 9.30 -16.75 10.89
CA GLY A 417 8.95 -17.19 9.54
C GLY A 417 9.39 -16.17 8.50
N ASP A 418 8.97 -14.93 8.63
CA ASP A 418 9.24 -13.91 7.61
C ASP A 418 10.49 -13.06 7.94
N TYR A 419 10.93 -13.08 9.20
CA TYR A 419 12.09 -12.33 9.67
C TYR A 419 13.01 -13.19 10.56
N ALA A 420 14.26 -12.73 10.65
CA ALA A 420 15.24 -13.21 11.62
C ALA A 420 15.59 -12.03 12.54
N THR A 421 15.46 -12.23 13.85
CA THR A 421 15.87 -11.24 14.86
C THR A 421 16.92 -11.86 15.75
N ALA A 422 17.88 -11.06 16.21
CA ALA A 422 18.85 -11.50 17.18
C ALA A 422 19.16 -10.40 18.19
N VAL A 423 19.47 -10.82 19.42
CA VAL A 423 19.79 -9.94 20.53
C VAL A 423 21.06 -10.44 21.20
N CYS A 424 22.04 -9.55 21.38
CA CYS A 424 23.21 -9.81 22.22
C CYS A 424 22.78 -9.64 23.69
N LEU A 425 22.82 -10.73 24.46
CA LEU A 425 22.35 -10.76 25.86
C LEU A 425 23.41 -10.22 26.83
N GLY A 426 24.69 -10.31 26.46
CA GLY A 426 25.81 -9.87 27.25
C GLY A 426 27.11 -10.49 26.75
N PHE A 427 28.23 -9.84 27.03
CA PHE A 427 29.58 -10.32 26.71
C PHE A 427 30.46 -10.20 27.95
N GLU A 428 31.43 -11.09 28.08
CA GLU A 428 32.38 -11.05 29.18
C GLU A 428 33.43 -9.96 28.88
N PRO A 429 33.62 -8.95 29.75
CA PRO A 429 34.63 -7.92 29.52
C PRO A 429 36.03 -8.56 29.50
N GLU A 430 36.91 -8.05 28.63
CA GLU A 430 38.31 -8.48 28.60
C GLU A 430 38.93 -8.29 29.99
N ALA A 431 39.61 -9.32 30.50
CA ALA A 431 40.33 -9.22 31.76
C ALA A 431 41.41 -8.13 31.59
N THR A 432 41.16 -6.96 32.15
CA THR A 432 42.20 -5.95 32.34
C THR A 432 43.18 -6.53 33.36
N ASP A 433 44.34 -7.00 32.88
CA ASP A 433 45.47 -7.27 33.77
C ASP A 433 45.70 -6.03 34.62
N GLY A 434 45.60 -6.21 35.94
CA GLY A 434 45.71 -5.15 36.92
C GLY A 434 47.04 -4.40 36.76
N VAL A 435 46.94 -3.09 36.60
CA VAL A 435 48.04 -2.17 36.83
C VAL A 435 47.63 -1.34 38.04
N ASP A 436 48.20 -1.71 39.20
CA ASP A 436 48.39 -0.81 40.34
C ASP A 436 49.38 0.31 39.99
#